data_AF-A0A1J5QDT7-F1
#
_entry.id   AF-A0A1J5QDT7-F1
#
_cell.length_a   1.000
_cell.length_b   1.000
_cell.length_c   1.000
_cell.angle_alpha   90.00
_cell.angle_beta   90.00
_cell.angle_gamma   90.00
#
_symmetry.space_group_name_H-M   'P 1'
#
loop_
_entity.id
_entity.type
_entity.pdbx_description
1 polymer ?
#
loop_
_entity_poly.entity_id
_entity_poly.type
_entity_poly.pdbx_seq_one_letter_code
_entity_poly.pdbx_strand_id
1 'polypeptide(L)'
;MVGDNVAIGVRNFRVAAILQQDPAHGGVLFSFAPRLMMQLDDVAATGLVQTGSHISYHLLVAGGANAVQGFKSWLSSRLARGERLEDVTNARPEIRTALEKTQ
;
A
#
# COMPACT_ATOMS: atom_id res chain seq x y z
N MET A 1 22.86 -0.49 4.41
CA MET A 1 22.76 0.86 4.95
C MET A 1 22.49 1.85 3.84
N VAL A 2 22.12 3.09 4.16
CA VAL A 2 21.94 4.14 3.15
C VAL A 2 23.24 4.30 2.36
N GLY A 3 23.14 4.30 1.03
CA GLY A 3 24.27 4.35 0.12
C GLY A 3 24.76 3.00 -0.40
N ASP A 4 24.37 1.89 0.23
CA ASP A 4 24.73 0.55 -0.23
C ASP A 4 23.97 0.18 -1.51
N ASN A 5 24.51 -0.80 -2.24
CA ASN A 5 23.85 -1.38 -3.39
C ASN A 5 23.05 -2.63 -2.99
N VAL A 6 21.84 -2.75 -3.53
CA VAL A 6 20.97 -3.92 -3.38
C VAL A 6 20.54 -4.42 -4.76
N ALA A 7 20.56 -5.74 -4.93
CA ALA A 7 20.04 -6.37 -6.14
C ALA A 7 18.52 -6.49 -6.06
N ILE A 8 17.83 -6.02 -7.09
CA ILE A 8 16.38 -6.11 -7.27
C ILE A 8 16.13 -6.68 -8.66
N GLY A 9 15.74 -7.96 -8.72
CA GLY A 9 15.64 -8.70 -9.98
C GLY A 9 16.99 -8.73 -10.69
N VAL A 10 17.04 -8.23 -11.93
CA VAL A 10 18.24 -8.20 -12.79
C VAL A 10 19.01 -6.87 -12.76
N ARG A 11 18.76 -6.01 -11.76
CA ARG A 11 19.38 -4.68 -11.62
C ARG A 11 19.88 -4.44 -10.21
N ASN A 12 20.87 -3.55 -10.09
CA ASN A 12 21.36 -3.06 -8.81
C ASN A 12 20.87 -1.63 -8.60
N PHE A 13 20.40 -1.34 -7.39
CA PHE A 13 19.92 -0.03 -6.98
C PHE A 13 20.67 0.42 -5.74
N ARG A 14 20.84 1.74 -5.62
CA ARG A 14 21.42 2.36 -4.42
C ARG A 14 20.32 2.63 -3.39
N VAL A 15 20.55 2.25 -2.13
CA VAL A 15 19.63 2.54 -1.02
C VAL A 15 19.65 4.05 -0.76
N ALA A 16 18.57 4.73 -1.13
CA ALA A 16 18.47 6.20 -1.00
C ALA A 16 18.19 6.65 0.44
N ALA A 17 17.36 5.90 1.17
CA ALA A 17 16.95 6.21 2.54
C ALA A 17 16.42 4.96 3.25
N ILE A 18 16.25 5.05 4.57
CA ILE A 18 15.54 4.06 5.38
C ILE A 18 14.21 4.67 5.81
N LEU A 19 13.10 4.03 5.43
CA LEU A 19 11.77 4.43 5.87
C LEU A 19 11.52 3.90 7.28
N GLN A 20 11.34 4.81 8.24
CA GLN A 20 11.01 4.44 9.62
C GLN A 20 9.53 4.06 9.78
N GLN A 21 8.64 4.72 9.03
CA GLN A 21 7.21 4.48 9.06
C GLN A 21 6.64 4.50 7.64
N ASP A 22 5.85 3.47 7.32
CA ASP A 22 5.07 3.37 6.09
C ASP A 22 3.58 3.46 6.47
N PRO A 23 2.89 4.59 6.17
CA PRO A 23 1.48 4.76 6.52
C PRO A 23 0.56 3.82 5.74
N ALA A 24 1.01 3.29 4.59
CA ALA A 24 0.27 2.27 3.84
C ALA A 24 0.42 0.87 4.45
N HIS A 25 1.31 0.69 5.43
CA HIS A 25 1.40 -0.55 6.19
C HIS A 25 0.25 -0.65 7.20
N GLY A 26 -0.88 -1.18 6.75
CA GLY A 26 -1.99 -1.59 7.60
C GLY A 26 -1.74 -2.98 8.18
N GLY A 27 -1.56 -3.07 9.50
CA GLY A 27 -1.95 -4.22 10.33
C GLY A 27 -1.42 -5.63 9.99
N VAL A 28 -0.43 -5.80 9.12
CA VAL A 28 0.15 -7.13 8.91
C VAL A 28 1.03 -7.47 10.12
N LEU A 29 0.44 -8.17 11.09
CA LEU A 29 1.11 -8.61 12.33
C LEU A 29 2.37 -9.47 12.07
N PHE A 30 2.51 -10.03 10.87
CA PHE A 30 3.65 -10.85 10.46
C PHE A 30 4.11 -10.53 9.03
N SER A 31 5.03 -9.58 8.90
CA SER A 31 5.76 -9.34 7.65
C SER A 31 7.04 -10.20 7.63
N PHE A 32 7.01 -11.35 6.96
CA PHE A 32 8.15 -12.28 6.90
C PHE A 32 9.22 -11.92 5.85
N ALA A 33 9.02 -10.87 5.05
CA ALA A 33 9.97 -10.47 4.02
C ALA A 33 10.34 -8.97 4.13
N PRO A 34 11.61 -8.60 3.89
CA PRO A 34 11.99 -7.21 3.73
C PRO A 34 11.24 -6.60 2.54
N ARG A 35 10.72 -5.39 2.72
CA ARG A 35 10.05 -4.60 1.67
C ARG A 35 10.88 -3.36 1.35
N LEU A 36 10.73 -2.85 0.14
CA LEU A 36 11.33 -1.60 -0.31
C LEU A 36 10.29 -0.76 -1.04
N MET A 37 10.53 0.54 -1.11
CA MET A 37 9.82 1.44 -2.01
C MET A 37 10.78 1.88 -3.11
N MET A 38 10.29 1.92 -4.35
CA MET A 38 11.03 2.40 -5.51
C MET A 38 10.11 3.20 -6.42
N GLN A 39 10.69 3.97 -7.35
CA GLN A 39 9.92 4.65 -8.37
C GLN A 39 9.22 3.64 -9.29
N LEU A 40 7.95 3.87 -9.61
CA LEU A 40 7.16 2.94 -10.41
C LEU A 40 7.76 2.73 -11.81
N ASP A 41 8.29 3.79 -12.42
CA ASP A 41 8.89 3.74 -13.76
C ASP A 41 10.13 2.85 -13.83
N ASP A 42 10.85 2.68 -12.71
CA ASP A 42 12.04 1.83 -12.63
C ASP A 42 11.70 0.34 -12.47
N VAL A 43 10.44 0.00 -12.13
CA VAL A 43 10.02 -1.38 -11.88
C VAL A 43 10.24 -2.26 -13.11
N ALA A 44 9.95 -1.73 -14.30
CA ALA A 44 10.13 -2.46 -15.56
C ALA A 44 11.60 -2.91 -15.76
N ALA A 45 12.57 -2.07 -15.36
CA ALA A 45 13.99 -2.38 -15.50
C ALA A 45 14.45 -3.56 -14.62
N THR A 46 13.72 -3.87 -13.54
CA THR A 46 14.05 -4.99 -12.62
C THR A 46 13.81 -6.37 -13.24
N GLY A 47 12.96 -6.47 -14.27
CA GLY A 47 12.53 -7.76 -14.83
C GLY A 47 11.64 -8.61 -13.90
N LEU A 48 11.14 -8.04 -12.79
CA LEU A 48 10.27 -8.77 -11.84
C LEU A 48 8.82 -8.86 -12.31
N VAL A 49 8.41 -8.01 -13.26
CA VAL A 49 7.08 -8.04 -13.87
C VAL A 49 7.13 -9.01 -15.06
N GLN A 50 6.62 -10.22 -14.84
CA GLN A 50 6.57 -11.29 -15.82
C GLN A 50 5.22 -12.00 -15.77
N THR A 51 4.97 -12.87 -16.74
CA THR A 51 3.81 -13.75 -16.72
C THR A 51 3.82 -14.59 -15.44
N GLY A 52 2.72 -14.55 -14.68
CA GLY A 52 2.60 -15.22 -13.38
C GLY A 52 3.04 -14.39 -12.18
N SER A 53 3.58 -13.18 -12.36
CA SER A 53 3.83 -12.26 -11.24
C SER A 53 2.53 -11.89 -10.53
N HIS A 54 2.52 -11.97 -9.21
CA HIS A 54 1.40 -11.51 -8.39
C HIS A 54 1.57 -10.02 -8.09
N ILE A 55 0.79 -9.18 -8.76
CA ILE A 55 0.86 -7.71 -8.65
C ILE A 55 -0.46 -7.20 -8.07
N SER A 56 -0.37 -6.45 -6.98
CA SER A 56 -1.50 -5.76 -6.37
C SER A 56 -1.38 -4.26 -6.63
N TYR A 57 -2.47 -3.64 -7.09
CA TYR A 57 -2.56 -2.20 -7.28
C TYR A 57 -3.38 -1.58 -6.15
N HIS A 58 -2.87 -0.51 -5.58
CA HIS A 58 -3.54 0.22 -4.50
C HIS A 58 -3.69 1.68 -4.90
N LEU A 59 -4.93 2.18 -4.90
CA LEU A 59 -5.24 3.60 -5.04
C LEU A 59 -5.59 4.15 -3.65
N LEU A 60 -4.75 5.04 -3.14
CA LEU A 60 -5.00 5.73 -1.87
C LEU A 60 -5.72 7.05 -2.15
N VAL A 61 -6.85 7.26 -1.49
CA VAL A 61 -7.66 8.48 -1.62
C VAL A 61 -7.77 9.13 -0.23
N ALA A 62 -7.46 10.42 -0.16
CA ALA A 62 -7.55 11.21 1.07
C ALA A 62 -8.28 12.53 0.79
N GLY A 63 -9.02 13.03 1.79
CA GLY A 63 -9.78 14.26 1.69
C GLY A 63 -10.64 14.50 2.94
N GLY A 64 -11.47 15.54 2.90
CA GLY A 64 -12.43 15.79 3.98
C GLY A 64 -13.43 14.64 4.13
N ALA A 65 -13.87 14.38 5.36
CA ALA A 65 -14.70 13.22 5.69
C ALA A 65 -15.93 13.05 4.78
N ASN A 66 -16.66 14.14 4.51
CA ASN A 66 -17.83 14.12 3.63
C ASN A 66 -17.48 13.77 2.17
N ALA A 67 -16.34 14.26 1.66
CA ALA A 67 -15.90 13.98 0.30
C ALA A 67 -15.46 12.51 0.15
N VAL A 68 -14.72 11.99 1.13
CA VAL A 68 -14.32 10.57 1.16
C VAL A 68 -15.54 9.66 1.28
N GLN A 69 -16.50 10.01 2.14
CA GLN A 69 -17.75 9.26 2.28
C GLN A 69 -18.57 9.27 0.98
N GLY A 70 -18.66 10.42 0.31
CA GLY A 70 -19.32 10.54 -1.00
C GLY A 70 -18.65 9.68 -2.07
N PHE A 71 -17.32 9.72 -2.14
CA PHE A 71 -16.54 8.89 -3.06
C PHE A 71 -16.74 7.39 -2.77
N LYS A 72 -16.73 6.99 -1.49
CA LYS A 72 -16.98 5.61 -1.04
C LYS A 72 -18.36 5.12 -1.49
N SER A 73 -19.41 5.91 -1.26
CA SER A 73 -20.78 5.57 -1.68
C SER A 73 -20.90 5.48 -3.20
N TRP A 74 -20.24 6.37 -3.92
CA TRP A 74 -20.21 6.33 -5.39
C TRP A 74 -19.47 5.10 -5.92
N LEU A 75 -18.33 4.72 -5.35
CA LEU A 75 -17.51 3.61 -5.86
C LEU A 75 -18.09 2.23 -5.51
N SER A 76 -18.80 2.10 -4.38
CA SER A 76 -19.32 0.81 -3.88
C SER A 76 -20.15 0.03 -4.92
N SER A 77 -20.91 0.70 -5.78
CA SER A 77 -21.73 0.05 -6.82
C SER A 77 -21.02 -0.10 -8.17
N ARG A 78 -19.75 0.29 -8.26
CA ARG A 78 -18.98 0.42 -9.51
C ARG A 78 -17.71 -0.44 -9.52
N LEU A 79 -17.45 -1.19 -8.45
CA LEU A 79 -16.29 -2.07 -8.36
C LEU A 79 -16.39 -3.18 -9.40
N ALA A 80 -15.32 -3.35 -10.17
CA ALA A 80 -15.16 -4.48 -11.07
C ALA A 80 -14.72 -5.74 -10.29
N ARG A 81 -14.76 -6.88 -10.98
CA ARG A 81 -14.28 -8.14 -10.40
C ARG A 81 -12.79 -8.02 -10.05
N GLY A 82 -12.45 -8.37 -8.81
CA GLY A 82 -11.07 -8.28 -8.30
C GLY A 82 -10.72 -6.94 -7.67
N GLU A 83 -11.61 -5.95 -7.75
CA GLU A 83 -11.48 -4.69 -7.02
C GLU A 83 -12.14 -4.79 -5.65
N ARG A 84 -11.56 -4.12 -4.66
CA ARG A 84 -12.09 -4.06 -3.30
C ARG A 84 -11.89 -2.67 -2.72
N LEU A 85 -12.88 -2.20 -1.98
CA LEU A 85 -12.83 -0.93 -1.28
C LEU A 85 -12.45 -1.15 0.18
N GLU A 86 -11.30 -0.60 0.59
CA GLU A 86 -10.83 -0.62 1.97
C GLU A 86 -10.96 0.78 2.58
N ASP A 87 -11.37 0.82 3.85
CA ASP A 87 -11.51 2.03 4.67
C ASP A 87 -10.94 1.71 6.05
N VAL A 88 -10.54 2.73 6.82
CA VAL A 88 -9.99 2.63 8.18
C VAL A 88 -10.87 1.77 9.09
N THR A 89 -12.20 1.82 8.90
CA THR A 89 -13.19 1.03 9.66
C THR A 89 -13.18 -0.48 9.35
N ASN A 90 -12.66 -0.88 8.20
CA ASN A 90 -12.55 -2.28 7.75
C ASN A 90 -11.08 -2.75 7.68
N ALA A 91 -10.12 -1.83 7.57
CA ALA A 91 -8.70 -2.11 7.42
C ALA A 91 -7.96 -2.20 8.77
N ARG A 92 -8.53 -1.66 9.85
CA ARG A 92 -7.91 -1.65 11.19
C ARG A 92 -8.98 -1.83 12.29
N PRO A 93 -9.33 -3.07 12.66
CA PRO A 93 -10.26 -3.34 13.76
C PRO A 93 -9.84 -2.66 15.07
N GLU A 94 -8.52 -2.48 15.30
CA GLU A 94 -8.02 -1.86 16.54
C GLU A 94 -8.31 -0.35 16.62
N ILE A 95 -8.44 0.36 15.49
CA ILE A 95 -8.79 1.80 15.48
C ILE A 95 -10.29 2.01 15.75
N ARG A 96 -11.14 1.05 15.35
CA ARG A 96 -12.59 1.10 15.63
C ARG A 96 -12.85 1.28 17.13
N THR A 97 -12.18 0.50 17.97
CA THR A 97 -12.35 0.55 19.43
C THR A 97 -11.81 1.84 20.06
N ALA A 98 -10.84 2.50 19.44
CA ALA A 98 -10.33 3.78 19.93
C ALA A 98 -11.28 4.95 19.59
N LEU A 99 -11.92 4.91 18.42
CA LEU A 99 -12.89 5.92 18.01
C LEU A 99 -14.22 5.79 18.77
N GLU A 100 -14.69 4.56 19.00
CA GLU A 100 -15.93 4.27 19.76
C GLU A 100 -15.84 4.67 21.25
N LYS A 101 -14.64 4.78 21.82
CA LYS A 101 -14.43 5.17 23.23
C LYS A 101 -14.47 6.68 23.49
N THR A 102 -14.74 7.50 22.48
CA THR A 102 -14.78 8.97 22.63
C THR A 102 -16.18 9.55 22.48
N GLN A 103 -17.22 8.78 22.83
CA GLN A 103 -18.58 9.31 22.99
C GLN A 103 -19.08 9.12 24.42
#